data_AF-A0A2E6J6C6-F1
#
_entry.id   AF-A0A2E6J6C6-F1
#
_cell.length_a   1.000
_cell.length_b   1.000
_cell.length_c   1.000
_cell.angle_alpha   90.00
_cell.angle_beta   90.00
_cell.angle_gamma   90.00
#
_symmetry.space_group_name_H-M   'P 1'
#
loop_
_entity.id
_entity.type
_entity.pdbx_description
1 polymer ?
#
loop_
_entity_poly.entity_id
_entity_poly.type
_entity_poly.pdbx_seq_one_letter_code
_entity_poly.pdbx_strand_id
1 'polypeptide(L)' 'MGYAEEESIDSGLQFETKSGLKVETTGVTVEVESHDMFVHEVVILDGVGKGNKYLHNLDSATLLD' A
#
# COMPACT_ATOMS: atom_id res chain seq x y z
N MET A 1 -4.14 -3.81 15.12
CA MET A 1 -3.32 -2.72 14.58
C MET A 1 -3.28 -2.93 13.10
N GLY A 2 -3.83 -1.98 12.37
CA GLY A 2 -3.86 -1.96 10.92
C GLY A 2 -2.77 -1.04 10.40
N TYR A 3 -2.42 -1.18 9.13
CA TYR A 3 -1.47 -0.31 8.46
C TYR A 3 -1.92 1.16 8.46
N ALA A 4 -3.22 1.44 8.51
CA ALA A 4 -3.70 2.82 8.62
C ALA A 4 -3.28 3.53 9.92
N GLU A 5 -2.84 2.79 10.94
CA GLU A 5 -2.32 3.33 12.21
C GLU A 5 -0.78 3.45 12.22
N GLU A 6 -0.10 3.05 11.14
CA GLU A 6 1.37 3.01 11.06
C GLU A 6 1.94 4.26 10.37
N GLU A 7 2.71 5.07 11.12
CA GLU A 7 3.35 6.30 10.58
C GLU A 7 4.45 6.01 9.54
N SER A 8 4.87 4.75 9.43
CA SER A 8 5.92 4.29 8.52
C SER A 8 5.70 2.85 8.11
N ILE A 9 6.16 2.50 6.91
CA ILE A 9 6.12 1.14 6.38
C ILE A 9 7.48 0.76 5.80
N ASP A 10 7.87 -0.50 5.93
CA ASP A 10 9.03 -1.02 5.23
C ASP A 10 8.74 -1.16 3.73
N SER A 11 9.75 -0.95 2.89
CA SER A 11 9.67 -1.29 1.47
C SER A 11 9.77 -2.80 1.24
N GLY A 12 9.12 -3.31 0.20
CA GLY A 12 9.25 -4.72 -0.19
C GLY A 12 8.17 -5.64 0.35
N LEU A 13 7.21 -5.13 1.13
CA LEU A 13 6.02 -5.90 1.52
C LEU A 13 5.08 -6.00 0.33
N GLN A 14 4.61 -7.21 0.02
CA GLN A 14 3.75 -7.45 -1.13
C GLN A 14 2.30 -7.67 -0.70
N PHE A 15 1.37 -7.13 -1.49
CA PHE A 15 -0.05 -7.20 -1.20
C PHE A 15 -0.85 -7.53 -2.46
N GLU A 16 -1.98 -8.22 -2.26
CA GLU A 16 -3.05 -8.32 -3.24
C GLU A 16 -4.20 -7.38 -2.86
N THR A 17 -4.51 -6.42 -3.73
CA THR A 17 -5.63 -5.48 -3.54
C THR A 17 -6.98 -6.16 -3.79
N LYS A 18 -8.08 -5.56 -3.31
CA LYS A 18 -9.46 -6.03 -3.60
C LYS A 18 -9.79 -6.15 -5.09
N SER A 19 -9.09 -5.43 -5.96
CA SER A 19 -9.23 -5.52 -7.42
C SER A 19 -8.36 -6.61 -8.06
N GLY A 20 -7.59 -7.36 -7.28
CA GLY A 20 -6.68 -8.41 -7.78
C GLY A 20 -5.34 -7.92 -8.31
N LEU A 21 -4.96 -6.65 -8.03
CA LEU A 21 -3.62 -6.16 -8.37
C LEU A 21 -2.62 -6.61 -7.31
N LYS A 22 -1.47 -7.12 -7.77
CA LYS A 22 -0.29 -7.35 -6.92
C LYS A 22 0.57 -6.11 -6.87
N VAL A 23 0.86 -5.65 -5.66
CA VAL A 23 1.61 -4.42 -5.41
C VAL A 23 2.66 -4.61 -4.32
N GLU A 24 3.69 -3.76 -4.32
CA GLU A 24 4.76 -3.77 -3.32
C GLU A 24 4.91 -2.38 -2.68
N THR A 25 5.12 -2.32 -1.37
CA THR A 25 5.37 -1.07 -0.65
C THR A 25 6.70 -0.45 -1.05
N THR A 26 6.73 0.87 -1.22
CA THR A 26 7.98 1.59 -1.58
C THR A 26 8.69 2.19 -0.37
N GLY A 27 8.09 2.13 0.82
CA GLY A 27 8.56 2.77 2.05
C GLY A 27 8.05 4.20 2.26
N VAL A 28 7.35 4.79 1.28
CA VAL A 28 6.73 6.11 1.41
C VAL A 28 5.37 5.99 2.10
N THR A 29 5.15 6.82 3.12
CA THR A 29 3.89 6.92 3.86
C THR A 29 3.41 8.36 3.87
N VAL A 30 2.10 8.56 3.79
CA VAL A 30 1.46 9.88 3.80
C VAL A 30 0.34 9.87 4.83
N GLU A 31 0.35 10.88 5.71
CA GLU A 31 -0.75 11.15 6.63
C GLU A 31 -1.93 11.79 5.88
N VAL A 32 -3.13 11.26 6.13
CA VAL A 32 -4.40 11.82 5.67
C VAL A 32 -5.05 12.53 6.85
N GLU A 33 -4.65 13.79 7.09
CA GLU A 33 -5.06 14.59 8.27
C GLU A 33 -6.59 14.61 8.48
N SER A 34 -7.37 14.64 7.40
CA SER A 34 -8.84 14.65 7.46
C SER A 34 -9.48 13.39 8.08
N HIS A 35 -8.73 12.30 8.20
CA HIS A 35 -9.21 11.00 8.67
C HIS A 35 -8.31 10.38 9.75
N ASP A 36 -7.30 11.11 10.26
CA ASP A 36 -6.35 10.66 11.30
C ASP A 36 -5.79 9.26 11.01
N MET A 37 -5.28 9.08 9.78
CA MET A 37 -4.79 7.78 9.28
C MET A 37 -3.63 7.93 8.30
N PHE A 38 -2.89 6.85 8.10
CA PHE A 38 -1.80 6.75 7.13
C PHE A 38 -2.18 5.94 5.89
N VAL A 39 -1.65 6.35 4.74
CA VAL A 39 -1.69 5.58 3.49
C VAL A 39 -0.28 5.41 2.95
N HIS A 40 -0.04 4.28 2.30
CA HIS A 40 1.31 3.89 1.89
C HIS A 40 1.43 3.85 0.38
N GLU A 41 2.53 4.35 -0.16
CA GLU A 41 2.81 4.23 -1.58
C GLU A 41 3.15 2.78 -1.93
N VAL A 42 2.50 2.29 -2.98
CA VAL A 42 2.76 0.97 -3.55
C VAL A 42 3.08 1.07 -5.04
N VAL A 43 3.83 0.12 -5.56
CA VAL A 43 4.11 -0.05 -7.00
C VAL A 43 3.45 -1.33 -7.52
N ILE A 44 2.82 -1.27 -8.69
CA ILE A 44 2.21 -2.44 -9.34
C ILE A 44 3.30 -3.37 -9.89
N LEU A 45 3.26 -4.66 -9.51
CA LEU A 45 4.31 -5.64 -9.82
C LEU A 45 4.14 -6.32 -11.19
N ASP A 46 2.90 -6.51 -11.64
CA ASP A 46 2.57 -7.20 -12.88
C ASP A 46 1.30 -6.67 -13.57
N GLY A 47 1.00 -7.20 -14.76
CA GLY A 47 -0.19 -6.83 -15.52
C GLY A 47 -0.19 -5.41 -16.09
N VAL A 48 -1.40 -4.92 -16.41
CA VAL A 48 -1.60 -3.56 -16.94
C VAL A 48 -1.32 -2.56 -15.83
N GLY A 49 -0.45 -1.58 -16.13
CA GLY A 49 -0.03 -0.58 -15.15
C GLY A 49 1.17 -0.97 -14.31
N LYS A 50 1.84 -2.10 -14.59
CA LYS A 50 3.12 -2.46 -13.97
C LYS A 50 4.08 -1.27 -13.92
N GLY A 51 4.64 -1.02 -12.74
CA GLY A 51 5.55 0.11 -12.47
C GLY A 51 4.84 1.42 -12.07
N ASN A 52 3.52 1.53 -12.24
CA ASN A 52 2.78 2.68 -11.72
C ASN A 52 2.76 2.66 -10.19
N LYS A 53 2.82 3.87 -9.61
CA LYS A 53 2.78 4.09 -8.18
C LYS A 53 1.52 4.82 -7.77
N TYR A 54 0.98 4.49 -6.60
CA TYR A 54 -0.16 5.19 -6.02
C TYR A 54 -0.20 4.99 -4.49
N LEU A 55 -0.91 5.88 -3.79
CA LEU A 55 -1.17 5.74 -2.36
C LEU A 55 -2.33 4.77 -2.13
N HIS A 56 -2.13 3.82 -1.22
CA HIS A 56 -3.11 2.80 -0.92
C HIS A 56 -3.32 2.66 0.60
N ASN A 57 -4.57 2.47 0.99
CA ASN A 57 -4.89 2.01 2.34
C ASN A 57 -4.68 0.49 2.37
N LEU A 58 -3.60 0.04 3.01
CA LEU A 58 -3.21 -1.37 3.06
C LEU A 58 -4.15 -2.24 3.93
N ASP A 59 -4.95 -1.64 4.82
CA ASP A 59 -6.01 -2.38 5.55
C ASP A 59 -7.12 -2.88 4.62
N SER A 60 -7.17 -2.35 3.41
CA SER A 60 -8.07 -2.81 2.35
C SER A 60 -7.48 -3.90 1.46
N ALA A 61 -6.23 -4.34 1.71
CA ALA A 61 -5.52 -5.33 0.93
C ALA A 61 -5.13 -6.55 1.77
N THR A 62 -4.72 -7.62 1.11
CA THR A 62 -4.24 -8.85 1.74
C THR A 62 -2.73 -8.93 1.61
N LEU A 63 -2.00 -9.01 2.73
CA LEU A 63 -0.55 -9.24 2.72
C LEU A 63 -0.26 -10.61 2.07
N LEU A 64 0.76 -10.64 1.22
CA LEU A 64 1.26 -11.85 0.57
C LEU A 64 2.57 -12.27 1.23
N ASP A 65 2.71 -13.57 1.51
CA ASP A 65 3.93 -14.21 2.03
C ASP A 65 5.02 -14.36 0.95
#